data_AF-A0A5P8N884-F1
#
_entry.id   AF-A0A5P8N884-F1
#
_cell.length_a   1.000
_cell.length_b   1.000
_cell.length_c   1.000
_cell.angle_alpha   90.00
_cell.angle_beta   90.00
_cell.angle_gamma   90.00
#
_symmetry.space_group_name_H-M   'P 1'
#
loop_
_entity.id
_entity.type
_entity.pdbx_description
1 polymer ?
#
loop_
_entity_poly.entity_id
_entity_poly.type
_entity_poly.pdbx_seq_one_letter_code
_entity_poly.pdbx_strand_id
1 'polypeptide(L)'
;KLTEKVINYMKTSKQGFNSVYMMLDSGARSSREQIRQLAVMRGLMAKPKKYSSSLEGDSEAEGSEIIENPILSNFLEGLSILEYFISTHGARKGLADTALKTADAGYLTRRLVDSAQDVIIQENDCKTLLGIKVSALKKNDEIIETLSNRVLGRISLKEIYHPRTKKLLIKSSEMIDEKNVFLLEEAELDSLEVRSPITCESEIGICIKCYGRNLSNRYIIKKGEAVGVMAAQSIGEPGTQLTLRTFHVGGTAGKIYESSKIKAKYDGYIEYENLKIVKNKYETIVVSRFAEMKLFNSRGLLLMKQRIPYGSTLYVLN
;
A
#
# COMPACT_ATOMS: atom_id res chain seq x y z
N LYS A 1 -1.31 -4.25 -22.68
CA LYS A 1 -1.73 -4.32 -24.10
C LYS A 1 -1.92 -5.75 -24.62
N LEU A 2 -0.87 -6.55 -24.91
CA LEU A 2 -1.05 -7.93 -25.42
C LEU A 2 -1.78 -8.84 -24.42
N THR A 3 -1.37 -8.79 -23.15
CA THR A 3 -2.03 -9.52 -22.06
C THR A 3 -3.51 -9.18 -21.92
N GLU A 4 -3.87 -7.90 -22.05
CA GLU A 4 -5.28 -7.46 -21.97
C GLU A 4 -6.10 -7.96 -23.15
N LYS A 5 -5.53 -7.97 -24.37
CA LYS A 5 -6.18 -8.56 -25.54
C LYS A 5 -6.47 -10.05 -25.33
N VAL A 6 -5.50 -10.80 -24.82
CA VAL A 6 -5.68 -12.23 -24.54
C VAL A 6 -6.72 -12.47 -23.45
N ILE A 7 -6.71 -11.69 -22.36
CA ILE A 7 -7.73 -11.78 -21.31
C ILE A 7 -9.14 -11.48 -21.87
N ASN A 8 -9.28 -10.44 -22.69
CA ASN A 8 -10.56 -10.10 -23.32
C ASN A 8 -11.05 -11.22 -24.26
N TYR A 9 -10.15 -11.85 -25.01
CA TYR A 9 -10.50 -13.00 -25.84
C TYR A 9 -10.92 -14.21 -24.99
N MET A 10 -10.20 -14.50 -23.90
CA MET A 10 -10.57 -15.56 -22.97
C MET A 10 -11.94 -15.31 -22.32
N LYS A 11 -12.29 -14.05 -22.05
CA LYS A 11 -13.60 -13.66 -21.53
C LYS A 11 -14.75 -13.98 -22.48
N THR A 12 -14.56 -13.87 -23.78
CA THR A 12 -15.61 -14.20 -24.79
C THR A 12 -15.59 -15.66 -25.20
N SER A 13 -14.47 -16.36 -24.97
CA SER A 13 -14.30 -17.77 -25.32
C SER A 13 -15.26 -18.68 -24.55
N LYS A 14 -15.74 -19.75 -25.19
CA LYS A 14 -16.71 -20.70 -24.63
C LYS A 14 -17.94 -20.02 -24.00
N GLN A 15 -18.47 -18.99 -24.65
CA GLN A 15 -19.60 -18.20 -24.14
C GLN A 15 -19.37 -17.61 -22.73
N GLY A 16 -18.11 -17.33 -22.37
CA GLY A 16 -17.73 -16.84 -21.04
C GLY A 16 -17.31 -17.92 -20.05
N PHE A 17 -17.45 -19.20 -20.38
CA PHE A 17 -17.08 -20.33 -19.51
C PHE A 17 -15.66 -20.84 -19.77
N ASN A 18 -14.73 -19.95 -20.12
CA ASN A 18 -13.32 -20.32 -20.14
C ASN A 18 -12.83 -20.54 -18.71
N SER A 19 -12.42 -21.76 -18.37
CA SER A 19 -12.02 -22.14 -17.01
C SER A 19 -10.86 -21.30 -16.46
N VAL A 20 -9.89 -20.91 -17.30
CA VAL A 20 -8.75 -20.08 -16.88
C VAL A 20 -9.20 -18.65 -16.60
N TYR A 21 -10.12 -18.12 -17.41
CA TYR A 21 -10.72 -16.82 -17.15
C TYR A 21 -11.59 -16.84 -15.89
N MET A 22 -12.42 -17.88 -15.70
CA MET A 22 -13.23 -18.03 -14.50
C MET A 22 -12.38 -18.10 -13.23
N MET A 23 -11.23 -18.78 -13.25
CA MET A 23 -10.29 -18.80 -12.12
C MET A 23 -9.72 -17.41 -11.81
N LEU A 24 -9.38 -16.63 -12.85
CA LEU A 24 -8.92 -15.25 -12.69
C LEU A 24 -10.02 -14.32 -12.16
N ASP A 25 -11.22 -14.37 -12.76
CA ASP A 25 -12.34 -13.48 -12.47
C ASP A 25 -12.94 -13.75 -11.08
N SER A 26 -13.02 -15.02 -10.69
CA SER A 26 -13.43 -15.42 -9.34
C SER A 26 -12.41 -15.08 -8.25
N GLY A 27 -11.16 -14.77 -8.62
CA GLY A 27 -10.07 -14.55 -7.67
C GLY A 27 -9.65 -15.82 -6.91
N ALA A 28 -10.14 -17.00 -7.29
CA ALA A 28 -9.84 -18.27 -6.60
C ALA A 28 -8.36 -18.63 -6.71
N ARG A 29 -7.78 -18.50 -7.91
CA ARG A 29 -6.37 -18.75 -8.21
C ARG A 29 -6.07 -18.14 -9.58
N SER A 30 -4.83 -17.72 -9.82
CA SER A 30 -4.35 -17.03 -11.04
C SER A 30 -4.19 -15.52 -10.89
N SER A 31 -3.19 -14.97 -11.57
CA SER A 31 -2.96 -13.54 -11.69
C SER A 31 -2.79 -13.16 -13.16
N ARG A 32 -2.93 -11.86 -13.48
CA ARG A 32 -2.69 -11.35 -14.85
C ARG A 32 -1.28 -11.68 -15.34
N GLU A 33 -0.30 -11.70 -14.44
CA GLU A 33 1.08 -12.06 -14.75
C GLU A 33 1.23 -13.55 -15.07
N GLN A 34 0.54 -14.42 -14.35
CA GLN A 34 0.54 -15.86 -14.62
C GLN A 34 -0.08 -16.16 -16.00
N ILE A 35 -1.19 -15.49 -16.34
CA ILE A 35 -1.80 -15.61 -17.69
C ILE A 35 -0.85 -15.10 -18.78
N ARG A 36 -0.13 -14.00 -18.52
CA ARG A 36 0.89 -13.49 -19.46
C ARG A 36 1.93 -14.56 -19.77
N GLN A 37 2.47 -15.23 -18.75
CA GLN A 37 3.48 -16.28 -18.93
C GLN A 37 2.91 -17.53 -19.63
N LEU A 38 1.64 -17.85 -19.38
CA LEU A 38 0.98 -19.01 -20.00
C LEU A 38 0.74 -18.84 -21.51
N ALA A 39 0.21 -17.68 -21.92
CA ALA A 39 -0.40 -17.52 -23.25
C ALA A 39 0.14 -16.33 -24.07
N VAL A 40 1.03 -15.50 -23.53
CA VAL A 40 1.59 -14.35 -24.27
C VAL A 40 3.08 -14.52 -24.46
N MET A 41 3.85 -14.33 -23.39
CA MET A 41 5.30 -14.43 -23.38
C MET A 41 5.78 -14.52 -21.93
N ARG A 42 6.91 -15.18 -21.71
CA ARG A 42 7.51 -15.21 -20.37
C ARG A 42 8.22 -13.89 -20.02
N GLY A 43 8.85 -13.24 -20.98
CA GLY A 43 9.42 -11.90 -20.86
C GLY A 43 10.85 -11.86 -20.31
N LEU A 44 11.20 -10.76 -19.64
CA LEU A 44 12.54 -10.47 -19.15
C LEU A 44 12.82 -11.18 -17.81
N MET A 45 14.02 -11.75 -17.70
CA MET A 45 14.50 -12.45 -16.51
C MET A 45 15.56 -11.66 -15.76
N ALA A 46 15.56 -11.77 -14.44
CA ALA A 46 16.62 -11.25 -13.58
C ALA A 46 17.90 -12.10 -13.67
N LYS A 47 19.04 -11.45 -13.86
CA LYS A 47 20.37 -12.04 -13.80
C LYS A 47 20.78 -12.27 -12.34
N PRO A 48 21.39 -13.41 -12.01
CA PRO A 48 21.98 -13.62 -10.70
C PRO A 48 23.23 -12.74 -10.57
N LYS A 49 23.25 -11.80 -9.61
CA LYS A 49 24.46 -11.06 -9.26
C LYS A 49 25.50 -12.05 -8.69
N LYS A 50 26.72 -12.07 -9.24
CA LYS A 50 27.86 -12.69 -8.56
C LYS A 50 28.30 -11.71 -7.47
N TYR A 51 28.47 -12.18 -6.24
CA TYR A 51 29.04 -11.39 -5.13
C TYR A 51 30.52 -10.99 -5.36
N SER A 52 31.12 -11.35 -6.51
CA SER A 52 32.53 -11.12 -6.83
C SER A 52 32.72 -9.95 -7.81
N SER A 53 32.30 -8.75 -7.44
CA SER A 53 32.86 -7.50 -7.96
C SER A 53 32.36 -6.33 -7.11
N SER A 54 32.59 -6.42 -5.80
CA SER A 54 32.66 -5.24 -4.94
C SER A 54 34.01 -4.58 -5.18
N LEU A 55 34.17 -3.98 -6.36
CA LEU A 55 35.17 -2.96 -6.61
C LEU A 55 34.49 -1.92 -7.49
N GLU A 56 34.45 -0.72 -6.95
CA GLU A 56 34.15 0.55 -7.61
C GLU A 56 32.67 0.87 -7.89
N GLY A 57 32.08 1.61 -6.95
CA GLY A 57 31.89 3.04 -7.21
C GLY A 57 30.54 3.51 -7.74
N ASP A 58 29.64 2.65 -8.22
CA ASP A 58 28.40 3.15 -8.85
C ASP A 58 27.12 2.84 -8.04
N SER A 59 26.65 3.93 -7.41
CA SER A 59 25.28 4.30 -7.01
C SER A 59 24.19 3.21 -6.99
N GLU A 60 23.67 2.96 -5.78
CA GLU A 60 22.27 2.79 -5.35
C GLU A 60 21.16 2.57 -6.42
N ALA A 61 21.37 1.68 -7.38
CA ALA A 61 20.30 1.05 -8.14
C ALA A 61 20.20 -0.41 -7.67
N GLU A 62 19.42 -0.64 -6.62
CA GLU A 62 19.01 -1.95 -6.09
C GLU A 62 18.12 -2.75 -7.09
N GLY A 63 18.41 -2.69 -8.38
CA GLY A 63 17.86 -3.57 -9.38
C GLY A 63 18.70 -4.84 -9.48
N SER A 64 18.04 -6.00 -9.54
CA SER A 64 18.67 -7.14 -10.19
C SER A 64 18.93 -6.77 -11.65
N GLU A 65 20.17 -6.90 -12.13
CA GLU A 65 20.48 -6.71 -13.54
C GLU A 65 19.53 -7.57 -14.38
N ILE A 66 18.92 -6.98 -15.40
CA ILE A 66 17.98 -7.71 -16.26
C ILE A 66 18.77 -8.29 -17.42
N ILE A 67 18.48 -9.55 -17.77
CA ILE A 67 19.05 -10.16 -18.97
C ILE A 67 18.40 -9.49 -20.18
N GLU A 68 19.23 -8.92 -21.06
CA GLU A 68 18.77 -8.13 -22.22
C GLU A 68 17.95 -8.95 -23.22
N ASN A 69 18.28 -10.24 -23.37
CA ASN A 69 17.58 -11.16 -24.25
C ASN A 69 16.28 -11.66 -23.58
N PRO A 70 15.08 -11.26 -24.07
CA PRO A 70 13.81 -11.70 -23.51
C PRO A 70 13.45 -13.11 -23.97
N ILE A 71 12.68 -13.82 -23.14
CA ILE A 71 12.03 -15.07 -23.53
C ILE A 71 10.71 -14.70 -24.22
N LEU A 72 10.67 -14.85 -25.54
CA LEU A 72 9.51 -14.53 -26.37
C LEU A 72 8.45 -15.63 -26.28
N SER A 73 8.89 -16.88 -26.18
CA SER A 73 8.01 -18.04 -26.10
C SER A 73 7.18 -18.04 -24.81
N ASN A 74 6.03 -18.71 -24.86
CA ASN A 74 5.11 -18.89 -23.73
C ASN A 74 5.01 -20.37 -23.34
N PHE A 75 4.37 -20.67 -22.19
CA PHE A 75 4.27 -22.07 -21.75
C PHE A 75 3.37 -22.94 -22.62
N LEU A 76 2.45 -22.34 -23.39
CA LEU A 76 1.60 -23.07 -24.33
C LEU A 76 2.39 -23.55 -25.56
N GLU A 77 3.28 -22.72 -26.09
CA GLU A 77 4.16 -23.00 -27.23
C GLU A 77 5.38 -23.85 -26.84
N GLY A 78 5.79 -23.77 -25.57
CA GLY A 78 6.99 -24.42 -25.04
C GLY A 78 8.20 -23.49 -25.05
N LEU A 79 9.27 -23.92 -24.38
CA LEU A 79 10.52 -23.16 -24.26
C LEU A 79 11.65 -23.90 -24.96
N SER A 80 12.50 -23.16 -25.68
CA SER A 80 13.77 -23.71 -26.16
C SER A 80 14.72 -24.04 -24.99
N ILE A 81 15.73 -24.87 -25.26
CA ILE A 81 16.74 -25.25 -24.25
C ILE A 81 17.40 -24.01 -23.63
N LEU A 82 17.74 -23.01 -24.45
CA LEU A 82 18.38 -21.77 -24.00
C LEU A 82 17.43 -20.92 -23.15
N GLU A 83 16.17 -20.74 -23.58
CA GLU A 83 15.17 -19.98 -22.82
C GLU A 83 14.84 -20.64 -21.48
N TYR A 84 14.73 -21.97 -21.46
CA TYR A 84 14.54 -22.73 -20.24
C TYR A 84 15.74 -22.55 -19.30
N PHE A 85 16.97 -22.69 -19.80
CA PHE A 85 18.19 -22.50 -19.03
C PHE A 85 18.28 -21.09 -18.42
N ILE A 86 18.02 -20.03 -19.20
CA ILE A 86 17.96 -18.65 -18.72
C ILE A 86 16.92 -18.50 -17.60
N SER A 87 15.76 -19.12 -17.74
CA SER A 87 14.71 -19.07 -16.73
C SER A 87 15.09 -19.77 -15.41
N THR A 88 15.97 -20.79 -15.45
CA THR A 88 16.37 -21.52 -14.23
C THR A 88 17.15 -20.66 -13.25
N HIS A 89 17.94 -19.70 -13.75
CA HIS A 89 18.73 -18.81 -12.88
C HIS A 89 17.85 -17.96 -11.96
N GLY A 90 16.82 -17.33 -12.53
CA GLY A 90 15.86 -16.52 -11.77
C GLY A 90 15.04 -17.37 -10.79
N ALA A 91 14.60 -18.56 -11.22
CA ALA A 91 13.85 -19.48 -10.37
C ALA A 91 14.67 -20.00 -9.19
N ARG A 92 15.92 -20.45 -9.44
CA ARG A 92 16.82 -20.94 -8.39
C ARG A 92 17.13 -19.86 -7.36
N LYS A 93 17.40 -18.62 -7.81
CA LYS A 93 17.62 -17.49 -6.90
C LYS A 93 16.38 -17.22 -6.05
N GLY A 94 15.19 -17.18 -6.65
CA GLY A 94 13.94 -16.96 -5.89
C GLY A 94 13.69 -18.02 -4.83
N LEU A 95 13.94 -19.31 -5.15
CA LEU A 95 13.82 -20.42 -4.19
C LEU A 95 14.86 -20.33 -3.07
N ALA A 96 16.11 -20.01 -3.41
CA ALA A 96 17.18 -19.84 -2.41
C ALA A 96 16.91 -18.64 -1.49
N ASP A 97 16.54 -17.49 -2.05
CA ASP A 97 16.22 -16.28 -1.30
C ASP A 97 15.02 -16.52 -0.38
N THR A 98 14.02 -17.28 -0.83
CA THR A 98 12.91 -17.70 0.02
C THR A 98 13.42 -18.50 1.21
N ALA A 99 14.20 -19.55 0.98
CA ALA A 99 14.70 -20.43 2.04
C ALA A 99 15.55 -19.65 3.07
N LEU A 100 16.40 -18.73 2.61
CA LEU A 100 17.27 -17.94 3.48
C LEU A 100 16.49 -16.84 4.23
N LYS A 101 15.70 -16.01 3.54
CA LYS A 101 15.02 -14.86 4.16
C LYS A 101 13.89 -15.26 5.10
N THR A 102 13.35 -16.47 4.95
CA THR A 102 12.37 -17.01 5.91
C THR A 102 12.98 -17.11 7.31
N ALA A 103 14.26 -17.49 7.41
CA ALA A 103 14.96 -17.55 8.70
C ALA A 103 15.11 -16.16 9.33
N ASP A 104 15.45 -15.15 8.53
CA ASP A 104 15.60 -13.77 9.00
C ASP A 104 14.27 -13.19 9.52
N ALA A 105 13.16 -13.44 8.81
CA ALA A 105 11.84 -13.01 9.24
C ALA A 105 11.37 -13.73 10.52
N GLY A 106 11.69 -15.02 10.65
CA GLY A 106 11.46 -15.77 11.89
C GLY A 106 12.29 -15.24 13.06
N TYR A 107 13.57 -14.93 12.83
CA TYR A 107 14.45 -14.34 13.83
C TYR A 107 13.97 -12.95 14.27
N LEU A 108 13.50 -12.11 13.33
CA LEU A 108 12.88 -10.83 13.65
C LEU A 108 11.65 -11.02 14.55
N THR A 109 10.78 -11.98 14.23
CA THR A 109 9.59 -12.27 15.03
C THR A 109 9.97 -12.66 16.45
N ARG A 110 10.98 -13.52 16.62
CA ARG A 110 11.51 -13.87 17.94
C ARG A 110 11.99 -12.63 18.70
N ARG A 111 12.80 -11.77 18.06
CA ARG A 111 13.28 -10.54 18.70
C ARG A 111 12.15 -9.57 19.07
N LEU A 112 11.11 -9.48 18.25
CA LEU A 112 9.93 -8.67 18.55
C LEU A 112 9.19 -9.22 19.78
N VAL A 113 9.03 -10.53 19.89
CA VAL A 113 8.41 -11.17 21.07
C VAL A 113 9.28 -10.95 22.30
N ASP A 114 10.58 -11.20 22.23
CA ASP A 114 11.51 -11.01 23.35
C ASP A 114 11.49 -9.55 23.87
N SER A 115 11.34 -8.57 22.97
CA SER A 115 11.29 -7.14 23.35
C SER A 115 9.93 -6.69 23.89
N ALA A 116 8.84 -7.38 23.52
CA ALA A 116 7.47 -6.94 23.81
C ALA A 116 6.73 -7.83 24.81
N GLN A 117 7.31 -8.94 25.27
CA GLN A 117 6.65 -9.91 26.14
C GLN A 117 6.11 -9.32 27.45
N ASP A 118 6.77 -8.28 27.98
CA ASP A 118 6.40 -7.63 29.24
C ASP A 118 5.23 -6.65 29.09
N VAL A 119 4.78 -6.39 27.86
CA VAL A 119 3.68 -5.46 27.56
C VAL A 119 2.33 -6.17 27.71
N ILE A 120 1.76 -6.04 28.91
CA ILE A 120 0.48 -6.65 29.32
C ILE A 120 -0.51 -5.55 29.74
N ILE A 121 -1.80 -5.78 29.56
CA ILE A 121 -2.83 -4.88 30.09
C ILE A 121 -2.95 -5.01 31.61
N GLN A 122 -2.61 -3.96 32.35
CA GLN A 122 -2.46 -3.99 33.81
C GLN A 122 -3.56 -3.20 34.55
N GLU A 123 -4.09 -2.14 33.94
CA GLU A 123 -5.03 -1.23 34.58
C GLU A 123 -6.12 -0.75 33.62
N ASN A 124 -7.17 -0.14 34.16
CA ASN A 124 -8.30 0.32 33.35
C ASN A 124 -8.00 1.66 32.66
N ASP A 125 -7.40 2.61 33.38
CA ASP A 125 -7.18 3.98 32.90
C ASP A 125 -6.00 4.66 33.61
N CYS A 126 -4.95 5.01 32.85
CA CYS A 126 -3.78 5.75 33.35
C CYS A 126 -4.06 7.25 33.59
N LYS A 127 -5.27 7.73 33.28
CA LYS A 127 -5.70 9.14 33.38
C LYS A 127 -4.86 10.14 32.60
N THR A 128 -4.09 9.67 31.61
CA THR A 128 -3.29 10.58 30.79
C THR A 128 -4.18 11.55 30.02
N LEU A 129 -3.69 12.79 29.93
CA LEU A 129 -4.23 13.84 29.08
C LEU A 129 -3.50 13.91 27.73
N LEU A 130 -2.48 13.07 27.53
CA LEU A 130 -1.70 12.99 26.31
C LEU A 130 -2.35 12.00 25.34
N GLY A 131 -2.34 12.37 24.06
CA GLY A 131 -2.79 11.50 22.99
C GLY A 131 -2.07 11.83 21.69
N ILE A 132 -2.42 11.10 20.64
CA ILE A 132 -1.86 11.30 19.31
C ILE A 132 -2.94 11.85 18.38
N LYS A 133 -2.54 12.77 17.51
CA LYS A 133 -3.39 13.28 16.44
C LYS A 133 -3.31 12.32 15.25
N VAL A 134 -4.43 11.69 14.92
CA VAL A 134 -4.56 10.79 13.76
C VAL A 134 -5.28 11.50 12.63
N SER A 135 -4.72 11.41 11.43
CA SER A 135 -5.30 11.91 10.19
C SER A 135 -5.36 10.79 9.14
N ALA A 136 -6.13 11.00 8.07
CA ALA A 136 -6.14 10.08 6.92
C ALA A 136 -4.71 9.94 6.34
N LEU A 137 -4.32 8.71 5.99
CA LEU A 137 -2.99 8.45 5.41
C LEU A 137 -3.03 8.76 3.91
N LYS A 138 -2.35 9.84 3.50
CA LYS A 138 -2.28 10.29 2.11
C LYS A 138 -0.87 10.09 1.54
N LYS A 139 -0.76 9.51 0.35
CA LYS A 139 0.50 9.43 -0.42
C LYS A 139 0.26 10.02 -1.81
N ASN A 140 0.93 11.12 -2.14
CA ASN A 140 0.86 11.78 -3.46
C ASN A 140 -0.59 12.03 -3.97
N ASP A 141 -1.50 12.47 -3.10
CA ASP A 141 -2.95 12.67 -3.36
C ASP A 141 -3.81 11.40 -3.51
N GLU A 142 -3.30 10.23 -3.12
CA GLU A 142 -4.12 9.03 -2.92
C GLU A 142 -4.33 8.82 -1.42
N ILE A 143 -5.60 8.72 -1.00
CA ILE A 143 -5.93 8.28 0.36
C ILE A 143 -5.69 6.77 0.38
N ILE A 144 -4.60 6.35 1.01
CA ILE A 144 -4.29 4.92 1.22
C ILE A 144 -5.26 4.37 2.26
N GLU A 145 -5.49 5.13 3.33
CA GLU A 145 -6.33 4.72 4.44
C GLU A 145 -7.14 5.93 4.96
N THR A 146 -8.45 5.76 5.08
CA THR A 146 -9.36 6.78 5.58
C THR A 146 -9.15 7.01 7.08
N LEU A 147 -9.54 8.20 7.57
CA LEU A 147 -9.47 8.52 9.00
C LEU A 147 -10.26 7.48 9.81
N SER A 148 -11.48 7.17 9.35
CA SER A 148 -12.41 6.16 9.84
C SER A 148 -11.77 4.84 10.22
N ASN A 149 -11.04 4.23 9.27
CA ASN A 149 -10.41 2.93 9.46
C ASN A 149 -9.27 3.01 10.49
N ARG A 150 -8.53 4.13 10.52
CA ARG A 150 -7.41 4.32 11.45
C ARG A 150 -7.85 4.55 12.89
N VAL A 151 -9.04 5.13 13.10
CA VAL A 151 -9.56 5.43 14.45
C VAL A 151 -10.48 4.34 15.00
N LEU A 152 -10.97 3.43 14.16
CA LEU A 152 -11.85 2.34 14.59
C LEU A 152 -11.25 1.54 15.75
N GLY A 153 -12.03 1.34 16.81
CA GLY A 153 -11.62 0.59 18.01
C GLY A 153 -10.68 1.35 18.96
N ARG A 154 -10.28 2.58 18.65
CA ARG A 154 -9.54 3.45 19.57
C ARG A 154 -10.48 4.23 20.48
N ILE A 155 -9.91 4.87 21.50
CA ILE A 155 -10.64 5.73 22.43
C ILE A 155 -10.34 7.20 22.17
N SER A 156 -11.39 8.03 22.12
CA SER A 156 -11.27 9.48 21.97
C SER A 156 -10.62 10.11 23.22
N LEU A 157 -9.69 11.03 23.00
CA LEU A 157 -9.13 11.82 24.11
C LEU A 157 -10.10 12.96 24.49
N LYS A 158 -10.56 13.71 23.49
CA LYS A 158 -11.47 14.86 23.65
C LYS A 158 -12.86 14.55 23.12
N GLU A 159 -13.83 15.35 23.54
CA GLU A 159 -15.16 15.34 22.93
C GLU A 159 -15.08 15.83 21.48
N ILE A 160 -15.79 15.14 20.60
CA ILE A 160 -15.79 15.43 19.17
C ILE A 160 -17.16 15.99 18.80
N TYR A 161 -17.13 17.18 18.20
CA TYR A 161 -18.32 17.90 17.76
C TYR A 161 -18.38 17.94 16.24
N HIS A 162 -19.59 17.89 15.69
CA HIS A 162 -19.78 18.09 14.27
C HIS A 162 -19.45 19.55 13.90
N PRO A 163 -18.60 19.82 12.89
CA PRO A 163 -18.17 21.18 12.54
C PRO A 163 -19.30 22.14 12.15
N ARG A 164 -20.41 21.63 11.58
CA ARG A 164 -21.51 22.45 11.08
C ARG A 164 -22.65 22.58 12.08
N THR A 165 -23.08 21.46 12.67
CA THR A 165 -24.26 21.44 13.55
C THR A 165 -23.90 21.67 15.02
N LYS A 166 -22.62 21.64 15.38
CA LYS A 166 -22.11 21.69 16.77
C LYS A 166 -22.73 20.62 17.69
N LYS A 167 -23.34 19.58 17.13
CA LYS A 167 -23.85 18.44 17.88
C LYS A 167 -22.68 17.58 18.34
N LEU A 168 -22.72 17.12 19.59
CA LEU A 168 -21.75 16.18 20.13
C LEU A 168 -21.91 14.83 19.43
N LEU A 169 -20.81 14.34 18.83
CA LEU A 169 -20.75 13.05 18.13
C LEU A 169 -20.27 11.95 19.06
N ILE A 170 -19.13 12.18 19.73
CA ILE A 170 -18.46 11.19 20.59
C ILE A 170 -18.00 11.90 21.86
N LYS A 171 -18.25 11.30 23.03
CA LYS A 171 -17.80 11.86 24.31
C LYS A 171 -16.31 11.65 24.50
N SER A 172 -15.70 12.37 25.46
CA SER A 172 -14.32 12.07 25.87
C SER A 172 -14.25 10.68 26.52
N SER A 173 -13.17 9.96 26.27
CA SER A 173 -12.93 8.60 26.78
C SER A 173 -13.93 7.54 26.31
N GLU A 174 -14.61 7.79 25.19
CA GLU A 174 -15.54 6.84 24.58
C GLU A 174 -14.86 6.06 23.45
N MET A 175 -15.21 4.78 23.31
CA MET A 175 -14.69 3.93 22.23
C MET A 175 -15.34 4.29 20.89
N ILE A 176 -14.53 4.31 19.83
CA ILE A 176 -14.97 4.57 18.47
C ILE A 176 -15.40 3.24 17.84
N ASP A 177 -16.70 2.92 17.94
CA ASP A 177 -17.33 1.77 17.31
C ASP A 177 -17.73 2.03 15.84
N GLU A 178 -18.16 1.00 15.11
CA GLU A 178 -18.56 1.12 13.70
C GLU A 178 -19.68 2.15 13.48
N LYS A 179 -20.59 2.29 14.45
CA LYS A 179 -21.65 3.31 14.43
C LYS A 179 -21.09 4.73 14.53
N ASN A 180 -20.10 4.91 15.40
CA ASN A 180 -19.44 6.20 15.62
C ASN A 180 -18.59 6.57 14.40
N VAL A 181 -17.97 5.58 13.75
CA VAL A 181 -17.22 5.78 12.51
C VAL A 181 -18.09 6.36 11.39
N PHE A 182 -19.32 5.86 11.20
CA PHE A 182 -20.23 6.39 10.19
C PHE A 182 -20.56 7.88 10.44
N LEU A 183 -20.78 8.26 11.69
CA LEU A 183 -21.01 9.66 12.07
C LEU A 183 -19.77 10.54 11.84
N LEU A 184 -18.56 9.99 12.02
CA LEU A 184 -17.31 10.70 11.75
C LEU A 184 -17.08 10.92 10.25
N GLU A 185 -17.52 9.99 9.40
CA GLU A 185 -17.48 10.13 7.95
C GLU A 185 -18.41 11.23 7.45
N GLU A 186 -19.65 11.26 7.94
CA GLU A 186 -20.61 12.32 7.60
C GLU A 186 -20.12 13.71 8.06
N ALA A 187 -19.38 13.75 9.17
CA ALA A 187 -18.85 14.99 9.72
C ALA A 187 -17.62 15.53 8.95
N GLU A 188 -17.02 14.74 8.04
CA GLU A 188 -15.85 15.07 7.23
C GLU A 188 -14.69 15.70 8.04
N LEU A 189 -14.30 15.05 9.14
CA LEU A 189 -13.22 15.56 10.00
C LEU A 189 -11.83 15.33 9.39
N ASP A 190 -10.97 16.34 9.46
CA ASP A 190 -9.58 16.25 8.97
C ASP A 190 -8.69 15.38 9.86
N SER A 191 -8.90 15.45 11.18
CA SER A 191 -8.05 14.79 12.17
C SER A 191 -8.75 14.65 13.52
N LEU A 192 -8.31 13.68 14.31
CA LEU A 192 -8.90 13.33 15.60
C LEU A 192 -7.80 13.01 16.62
N GLU A 193 -7.97 13.47 17.85
CA GLU A 193 -7.07 13.12 18.96
C GLU A 193 -7.56 11.87 19.67
N VAL A 194 -6.77 10.80 19.60
CA VAL A 194 -7.03 9.51 20.24
C VAL A 194 -6.00 9.22 21.30
N ARG A 195 -6.39 8.38 22.27
CA ARG A 195 -5.42 7.76 23.18
C ARG A 195 -4.53 6.76 22.44
N SER A 196 -3.33 6.56 22.95
CA SER A 196 -2.31 5.73 22.33
C SER A 196 -1.53 4.93 23.38
N PRO A 197 -1.11 3.70 23.06
CA PRO A 197 -0.14 2.95 23.86
C PRO A 197 1.15 3.74 24.16
N ILE A 198 1.60 4.58 23.22
CA ILE A 198 2.87 5.34 23.32
C ILE A 198 2.78 6.46 24.36
N THR A 199 1.60 7.06 24.53
CA THR A 199 1.37 8.17 25.47
C THR A 199 0.78 7.67 26.80
N CYS A 200 0.85 6.36 27.04
CA CYS A 200 0.31 5.76 28.26
C CYS A 200 1.27 6.01 29.44
N GLU A 201 0.72 6.46 30.56
CA GLU A 201 1.47 6.79 31.80
C GLU A 201 1.35 5.67 32.86
N SER A 202 1.02 4.45 32.44
CA SER A 202 0.98 3.28 33.33
C SER A 202 2.41 2.90 33.72
N GLU A 203 2.66 2.65 35.01
CA GLU A 203 4.00 2.29 35.50
C GLU A 203 4.49 0.95 34.94
N ILE A 204 3.57 -0.02 34.84
CA ILE A 204 3.84 -1.35 34.31
C ILE A 204 2.79 -1.65 33.24
N GLY A 205 3.23 -2.08 32.05
CA GLY A 205 2.33 -2.44 30.96
C GLY A 205 1.52 -1.26 30.42
N ILE A 206 0.28 -1.52 29.99
CA ILE A 206 -0.58 -0.53 29.32
C ILE A 206 -1.98 -0.56 29.92
N CYS A 207 -2.68 0.57 29.91
CA CYS A 207 -4.07 0.63 30.35
C CYS A 207 -5.05 0.23 29.23
N ILE A 208 -6.22 -0.30 29.62
CA ILE A 208 -7.32 -0.67 28.71
C ILE A 208 -7.67 0.51 27.81
N LYS A 209 -7.78 1.73 28.36
CA LYS A 209 -8.22 2.89 27.58
C LYS A 209 -7.20 3.37 26.54
N CYS A 210 -5.91 3.17 26.76
CA CYS A 210 -4.87 3.55 25.80
C CYS A 210 -4.72 2.55 24.66
N TYR A 211 -5.05 1.28 24.91
CA TYR A 211 -5.10 0.24 23.87
C TYR A 211 -6.42 0.27 23.08
N GLY A 212 -7.56 0.26 23.78
CA GLY A 212 -8.89 0.26 23.19
C GLY A 212 -9.46 -1.14 22.97
N ARG A 213 -9.79 -1.46 21.72
CA ARG A 213 -10.51 -2.68 21.32
C ARG A 213 -9.54 -3.81 20.96
N ASN A 214 -9.85 -5.02 21.39
CA ASN A 214 -9.20 -6.23 20.87
C ASN A 214 -9.77 -6.55 19.47
N LEU A 215 -8.89 -6.54 18.46
CA LEU A 215 -9.26 -6.71 17.06
C LEU A 215 -9.75 -8.13 16.72
N SER A 216 -9.38 -9.14 17.52
CA SER A 216 -9.74 -10.54 17.27
C SER A 216 -11.17 -10.85 17.68
N ASN A 217 -11.60 -10.36 18.83
CA ASN A 217 -12.93 -10.65 19.39
C ASN A 217 -13.90 -9.47 19.33
N ARG A 218 -13.44 -8.29 18.90
CA ARG A 218 -14.24 -7.08 18.72
C ARG A 218 -14.80 -6.47 20.02
N TYR A 219 -14.30 -6.88 21.19
CA TYR A 219 -14.67 -6.29 22.47
C TYR A 219 -13.55 -5.37 23.02
N ILE A 220 -13.88 -4.59 24.04
CA ILE A 220 -12.87 -3.85 24.82
C ILE A 220 -11.87 -4.86 25.38
N ILE A 221 -10.58 -4.51 25.33
CA ILE A 221 -9.54 -5.39 25.82
C ILE A 221 -9.65 -5.63 27.33
N LYS A 222 -9.36 -6.85 27.77
CA LYS A 222 -9.42 -7.23 29.19
C LYS A 222 -8.06 -7.11 29.87
N LYS A 223 -8.11 -6.90 31.19
CA LYS A 223 -6.92 -6.95 32.05
C LYS A 223 -6.29 -8.35 32.00
N GLY A 224 -4.97 -8.40 31.91
CA GLY A 224 -4.18 -9.64 31.80
C GLY A 224 -3.90 -10.10 30.37
N GLU A 225 -4.44 -9.43 29.34
CA GLU A 225 -4.11 -9.79 27.95
C GLU A 225 -2.69 -9.35 27.56
N ALA A 226 -1.92 -10.28 26.99
CA ALA A 226 -0.53 -10.10 26.57
C ALA A 226 -0.44 -9.41 25.19
N VAL A 227 -0.78 -8.13 25.14
CA VAL A 227 -0.85 -7.34 23.91
C VAL A 227 0.48 -7.22 23.17
N GLY A 228 1.61 -7.26 23.86
CA GLY A 228 2.92 -7.19 23.22
C GLY A 228 3.24 -8.41 22.37
N VAL A 229 2.93 -9.61 22.87
CA VAL A 229 3.08 -10.86 22.11
C VAL A 229 2.13 -10.87 20.90
N MET A 230 0.87 -10.44 21.09
CA MET A 230 -0.09 -10.32 20.00
C MET A 230 0.38 -9.35 18.91
N ALA A 231 0.93 -8.20 19.30
CA ALA A 231 1.47 -7.20 18.38
C ALA A 231 2.69 -7.73 17.61
N ALA A 232 3.62 -8.40 18.31
CA ALA A 232 4.80 -9.00 17.70
C ALA A 232 4.42 -10.06 16.64
N GLN A 233 3.46 -10.93 16.95
CA GLN A 233 2.95 -11.93 15.99
C GLN A 233 2.23 -11.30 14.80
N SER A 234 1.43 -10.26 15.05
CA SER A 234 0.71 -9.53 14.01
C SER A 234 1.63 -8.82 13.01
N ILE A 235 2.89 -8.58 13.37
CA ILE A 235 3.94 -8.07 12.47
C ILE A 235 4.73 -9.24 11.87
N GLY A 236 5.11 -10.22 12.68
CA GLY A 236 6.00 -11.31 12.32
C GLY A 236 5.42 -12.28 11.30
N GLU A 237 4.19 -12.77 11.52
CA GLU A 237 3.54 -13.73 10.61
C GLU A 237 3.31 -13.13 9.21
N PRO A 238 2.75 -11.91 9.05
CA PRO A 238 2.68 -11.30 7.72
C PRO A 238 4.05 -11.04 7.11
N GLY A 239 5.06 -10.70 7.91
CA GLY A 239 6.44 -10.52 7.46
C GLY A 239 7.04 -11.79 6.85
N THR A 240 6.94 -12.93 7.54
CA THR A 240 7.38 -14.22 7.01
C THR A 240 6.58 -14.59 5.75
N GLN A 241 5.26 -14.37 5.76
CA GLN A 241 4.40 -14.66 4.62
C GLN A 241 4.73 -13.81 3.39
N LEU A 242 5.09 -12.54 3.58
CA LEU A 242 5.53 -11.66 2.50
C LEU A 242 6.84 -12.18 1.90
N THR A 243 7.81 -12.56 2.73
CA THR A 243 9.07 -13.14 2.22
C THR A 243 8.83 -14.45 1.46
N LEU A 244 7.88 -15.27 1.89
CA LEU A 244 7.47 -16.46 1.14
C LEU A 244 6.78 -16.08 -0.17
N ARG A 245 5.83 -15.13 -0.20
CA ARG A 245 5.04 -14.87 -1.42
C ARG A 245 5.77 -14.05 -2.49
N THR A 246 6.65 -13.12 -2.12
CA THR A 246 7.24 -12.17 -3.09
C THR A 246 8.33 -12.77 -3.96
N PHE A 247 9.09 -13.75 -3.47
CA PHE A 247 10.26 -14.28 -4.18
C PHE A 247 9.97 -15.53 -5.04
N HIS A 248 8.82 -16.16 -4.86
CA HIS A 248 8.41 -17.33 -5.67
C HIS A 248 7.80 -16.99 -7.03
N VAL A 249 7.51 -15.72 -7.32
CA VAL A 249 6.99 -15.30 -8.65
C VAL A 249 8.07 -15.39 -9.75
N GLY A 250 9.27 -15.86 -9.40
CA GLY A 250 10.18 -16.53 -10.32
C GLY A 250 10.78 -15.58 -11.35
N GLY A 251 11.72 -14.74 -10.92
CA GLY A 251 12.68 -14.05 -11.79
C GLY A 251 12.12 -13.09 -12.84
N THR A 252 10.80 -12.95 -12.98
CA THR A 252 10.17 -12.03 -13.92
C THR A 252 10.28 -10.61 -13.40
N ALA A 253 11.00 -9.77 -14.16
CA ALA A 253 11.14 -8.37 -13.83
C ALA A 253 9.85 -7.63 -14.24
N GLY A 254 9.02 -7.29 -13.26
CA GLY A 254 7.91 -6.35 -13.42
C GLY A 254 8.31 -4.98 -12.89
N LYS A 255 8.45 -3.97 -13.75
CA LYS A 255 8.51 -2.58 -13.28
C LYS A 255 7.14 -2.18 -12.77
N ILE A 256 7.08 -1.63 -11.56
CA ILE A 256 5.92 -0.87 -11.08
C ILE A 256 5.85 0.36 -11.99
N TYR A 257 4.78 0.45 -12.79
CA TYR A 257 4.56 1.60 -13.65
C TYR A 257 4.22 2.81 -12.77
N GLU A 258 5.13 3.78 -12.66
CA GLU A 258 4.73 5.11 -12.25
C GLU A 258 3.81 5.70 -13.33
N SER A 259 2.65 6.19 -12.90
CA SER A 259 1.68 6.78 -13.81
C SER A 259 2.25 8.09 -14.38
N SER A 260 2.62 8.08 -15.66
CA SER A 260 3.09 9.26 -16.39
C SER A 260 1.99 10.27 -16.74
N LYS A 261 0.80 10.13 -16.16
CA LYS A 261 -0.37 10.97 -16.44
C LYS A 261 -1.03 11.43 -15.15
N ILE A 262 -1.27 12.72 -15.06
CA ILE A 262 -2.09 13.35 -14.01
C ILE A 262 -3.52 13.47 -14.56
N LYS A 263 -4.50 12.88 -13.87
CA LYS A 263 -5.93 13.02 -14.18
C LYS A 263 -6.63 13.67 -12.99
N ALA A 264 -7.56 14.59 -13.28
CA ALA A 264 -8.44 15.13 -12.24
C ALA A 264 -9.33 14.00 -11.68
N LYS A 265 -9.38 13.90 -10.35
CA LYS A 265 -10.19 12.91 -9.63
C LYS A 265 -11.61 13.41 -9.32
N TYR A 266 -11.82 14.72 -9.37
CA TYR A 266 -13.07 15.39 -9.01
C TYR A 266 -13.40 16.45 -10.06
N ASP A 267 -14.69 16.76 -10.18
CA ASP A 267 -15.16 17.88 -10.98
C ASP A 267 -14.89 19.20 -10.26
N GLY A 268 -14.37 20.19 -10.99
CA GLY A 268 -13.95 21.46 -10.42
C GLY A 268 -13.31 22.37 -11.47
N TYR A 269 -12.88 23.56 -11.04
CA TYR A 269 -12.07 24.45 -11.86
C TYR A 269 -10.61 24.36 -11.45
N ILE A 270 -9.71 24.50 -12.42
CA ILE A 270 -8.27 24.38 -12.23
C ILE A 270 -7.64 25.77 -12.22
N GLU A 271 -6.77 26.03 -11.26
CA GLU A 271 -5.91 27.20 -11.21
C GLU A 271 -4.45 26.76 -11.28
N TYR A 272 -3.66 27.44 -12.11
CA TYR A 272 -2.24 27.15 -12.27
C TYR A 272 -1.40 28.25 -11.62
N GLU A 273 -0.45 27.87 -10.77
CA GLU A 273 0.55 28.77 -10.21
C GLU A 273 1.89 28.61 -10.93
N ASN A 274 2.55 29.73 -11.25
CA ASN A 274 3.87 29.79 -11.87
C ASN A 274 3.98 29.03 -13.20
N LEU A 275 2.89 28.97 -13.96
CA LEU A 275 2.83 28.25 -15.23
C LEU A 275 3.39 29.10 -16.38
N LYS A 276 4.43 28.59 -17.06
CA LYS A 276 4.89 29.09 -18.35
C LYS A 276 4.67 28.03 -19.41
N ILE A 277 3.94 28.37 -20.46
CA ILE A 277 3.60 27.45 -21.55
C ILE A 277 4.18 27.90 -22.88
N VAL A 278 4.54 26.93 -23.72
CA VAL A 278 4.85 27.14 -25.13
C VAL A 278 3.87 26.28 -25.95
N LYS A 279 3.16 26.90 -26.87
CA LYS A 279 2.26 26.22 -27.79
C LYS A 279 3.02 25.83 -29.05
N ASN A 280 3.08 24.54 -29.34
CA ASN A 280 3.47 24.02 -30.64
C ASN A 280 2.19 23.75 -31.47
N LYS A 281 2.32 23.49 -32.79
CA LYS A 281 1.18 23.26 -33.71
C LYS A 281 0.19 22.19 -33.25
N TYR A 282 0.61 21.26 -32.39
CA TYR A 282 -0.20 20.12 -31.95
C TYR A 282 -0.31 19.98 -30.42
N GLU A 283 0.56 20.61 -29.62
CA GLU A 283 0.67 20.36 -28.18
C GLU A 283 1.05 21.63 -27.40
N THR A 284 0.54 21.74 -26.17
CA THR A 284 0.93 22.81 -25.23
C THR A 284 1.88 22.22 -24.19
N ILE A 285 3.11 22.72 -24.15
CA ILE A 285 4.20 22.18 -23.32
C ILE A 285 4.52 23.16 -22.19
N VAL A 286 4.72 22.61 -20.98
CA VAL A 286 5.09 23.38 -19.79
C VAL A 286 6.60 23.59 -19.73
N VAL A 287 7.04 24.86 -19.65
CA VAL A 287 8.45 25.28 -19.59
C VAL A 287 8.85 25.77 -18.18
N SER A 288 7.91 25.82 -17.26
CA SER A 288 8.16 26.17 -15.85
C SER A 288 8.58 24.95 -15.03
N ARG A 289 9.65 25.09 -14.23
CA ARG A 289 10.14 24.04 -13.32
C ARG A 289 9.37 23.95 -11.99
N PHE A 290 8.64 25.00 -11.63
CA PHE A 290 7.90 25.11 -10.36
C PHE A 290 6.41 25.35 -10.59
N ALA A 291 5.87 24.86 -11.72
CA ALA A 291 4.43 24.95 -11.96
C ALA A 291 3.66 24.03 -11.00
N GLU A 292 2.60 24.57 -10.43
CA GLU A 292 1.66 23.83 -9.59
C GLU A 292 0.26 23.95 -10.16
N MET A 293 -0.51 22.87 -10.06
CA MET A 293 -1.92 22.80 -10.41
C MET A 293 -2.72 22.69 -9.12
N LYS A 294 -3.72 23.55 -8.95
CA LYS A 294 -4.69 23.50 -7.86
C LYS A 294 -6.08 23.25 -8.45
N LEU A 295 -6.77 22.22 -7.96
CA LEU A 295 -8.16 21.96 -8.32
C LEU A 295 -9.05 22.46 -7.19
N PHE A 296 -10.04 23.29 -7.53
CA PHE A 296 -11.02 23.81 -6.61
C PHE A 296 -12.41 23.27 -6.90
N ASN A 297 -13.20 23.03 -5.85
CA ASN A 297 -14.63 22.74 -5.99
C ASN A 297 -15.40 24.03 -6.34
N SER A 298 -16.64 23.90 -6.80
CA SER A 298 -17.63 24.99 -6.96
C SER A 298 -17.78 25.93 -5.75
N ARG A 299 -17.38 25.49 -4.55
CA ARG A 299 -17.40 26.25 -3.29
C ARG A 299 -16.04 26.89 -2.91
N GLY A 300 -15.03 26.85 -3.78
CA GLY A 300 -13.70 27.42 -3.52
C GLY A 300 -12.79 26.62 -2.58
N LEU A 301 -13.18 25.39 -2.23
CA LEU A 301 -12.34 24.48 -1.43
C LEU A 301 -11.30 23.79 -2.33
N LEU A 302 -10.04 23.79 -1.89
CA LEU A 302 -8.93 23.14 -2.57
C LEU A 302 -9.05 21.60 -2.41
N LEU A 303 -9.26 20.90 -3.52
CA LEU A 303 -9.45 19.46 -3.57
C LEU A 303 -8.14 18.70 -3.88
N MET A 304 -7.32 19.24 -4.78
CA MET A 304 -6.10 18.60 -5.24
C MET A 304 -5.03 19.66 -5.47
N LYS A 305 -3.79 19.37 -5.08
CA LYS A 305 -2.64 20.24 -5.33
C LYS A 305 -1.48 19.37 -5.80
N GLN A 306 -1.07 19.54 -7.05
CA GLN A 306 -0.01 18.72 -7.62
C GLN A 306 0.99 19.55 -8.43
N ARG A 307 2.27 19.20 -8.32
CA ARG A 307 3.34 19.82 -9.10
C ARG A 307 3.32 19.27 -10.53
N ILE A 308 3.43 20.16 -11.52
CA ILE A 308 3.54 19.80 -12.92
C ILE A 308 5.03 19.71 -13.30
N PRO A 309 5.52 18.55 -13.78
CA PRO A 309 6.88 18.42 -14.27
C PRO A 309 7.17 19.30 -15.49
N TYR A 310 8.41 19.79 -15.60
CA TYR A 310 8.89 20.46 -16.80
C TYR A 310 8.80 19.53 -18.02
N GLY A 311 8.35 20.05 -19.16
CA GLY A 311 8.16 19.27 -20.39
C GLY A 311 6.85 18.47 -20.45
N SER A 312 5.98 18.60 -19.44
CA SER A 312 4.65 17.96 -19.48
C SER A 312 3.76 18.58 -20.55
N THR A 313 2.92 17.75 -21.18
CA THR A 313 1.87 18.20 -22.10
C THR A 313 0.58 18.50 -21.35
N LEU A 314 0.05 19.71 -21.51
CA LEU A 314 -1.22 20.13 -20.93
C LEU A 314 -2.36 19.87 -21.91
N TYR A 315 -3.40 19.18 -21.42
CA TYR A 315 -4.63 18.89 -22.18
C TYR A 315 -5.80 19.79 -21.78
N VAL A 316 -5.72 20.45 -20.62
CA VAL A 316 -6.72 21.38 -20.12
C VAL A 316 -6.08 22.76 -20.06
N LEU A 317 -6.69 23.71 -20.74
CA LEU A 317 -6.35 25.12 -20.69
C LEU A 317 -7.60 25.84 -20.18
N ASN A 318 -7.41 26.77 -19.24
CA ASN A 318 -8.46 27.69 -18.83
C ASN A 318 -8.72 28.72 -19.94
#